data_AF-A0A7L4QUF4-F1
#
_entry.id   AF-A0A7L4QUF4-F1
#
_cell.length_a   1.000
_cell.length_b   1.000
_cell.length_c   1.000
_cell.angle_alpha   90.00
_cell.angle_beta   90.00
_cell.angle_gamma   90.00
#
_symmetry.space_group_name_H-M   'P 1'
#
loop_
_entity.id
_entity.type
_entity.pdbx_description
1 polymer ?
#
loop_
_entity_poly.entity_id
_entity_poly.type
_entity_poly.pdbx_seq_one_letter_code
_entity_poly.pdbx_strand_id
1 'polypeptide(L)'
;MHQVAIPSRRFSLDLTLSCGQVFRWERNGDWWQGIVGNEVIRIRQEGDLLLIESGRKETIRSYFQLDLDLDRILRSIDRDPVIHGAIRRCRGLRIIRQDPWECLASYICATYANIPGIKKKIRLLSESFGELLETESGTFYRFPS
;
A
#
# COMPACT_ATOMS: atom_id res chain seq x y z
N MET A 1 -10.76 -8.56 19.49
CA MET A 1 -10.64 -8.05 18.10
C MET A 1 -10.63 -9.25 17.17
N HIS A 2 -11.50 -9.29 16.17
CA HIS A 2 -11.57 -10.40 15.22
C HIS A 2 -10.61 -10.13 14.06
N GLN A 3 -9.47 -10.81 14.04
CA GLN A 3 -8.56 -10.75 12.91
C GLN A 3 -9.02 -11.72 11.83
N VAL A 4 -8.89 -11.30 10.56
CA VAL A 4 -9.23 -12.16 9.44
C VAL A 4 -8.03 -12.40 8.55
N ALA A 5 -7.78 -13.65 8.21
CA ALA A 5 -6.70 -14.03 7.31
C ALA A 5 -7.20 -14.17 5.86
N ILE A 6 -6.42 -13.68 4.90
CA ILE A 6 -6.62 -13.97 3.47
C ILE A 6 -5.33 -14.52 2.85
N PRO A 7 -5.42 -15.40 1.84
CA PRO A 7 -4.24 -15.86 1.11
C PRO A 7 -3.55 -14.71 0.34
N SER A 8 -2.22 -14.67 0.42
CA SER A 8 -1.35 -13.69 -0.23
C SER A 8 -0.13 -14.35 -0.86
N ARG A 9 -0.32 -15.49 -1.51
CA ARG A 9 0.76 -16.20 -2.21
C ARG A 9 1.43 -15.28 -3.22
N ARG A 10 2.76 -15.30 -3.27
CA ARG A 10 3.56 -14.49 -4.22
C ARG A 10 3.26 -13.00 -4.05
N PHE A 11 3.21 -12.55 -2.80
CA PHE A 11 3.08 -11.15 -2.43
C PHE A 11 4.06 -10.84 -1.30
N SER A 12 4.64 -9.65 -1.32
CA SER A 12 5.41 -9.10 -0.23
C SER A 12 4.84 -7.74 0.12
N LEU A 13 4.20 -7.65 1.29
CA LEU A 13 3.61 -6.44 1.83
C LEU A 13 4.67 -5.37 2.06
N ASP A 14 5.76 -5.75 2.71
CA ASP A 14 6.88 -4.84 2.99
C ASP A 14 7.46 -4.28 1.69
N LEU A 15 7.82 -5.13 0.71
CA LEU A 15 8.37 -4.64 -0.57
C LEU A 15 7.38 -3.73 -1.31
N THR A 16 6.09 -4.06 -1.28
CA THR A 16 5.05 -3.30 -1.97
C THR A 16 4.85 -1.93 -1.34
N LEU A 17 4.75 -1.82 -0.02
CA LEU A 17 4.50 -0.56 0.67
C LEU A 17 5.76 0.30 0.83
N SER A 18 6.96 -0.29 0.79
CA SER A 18 8.22 0.43 0.97
C SER A 18 8.94 0.81 -0.33
N CYS A 19 8.46 0.41 -1.51
CA CYS A 19 9.13 0.68 -2.78
C CYS A 19 8.96 2.13 -3.30
N GLY A 20 8.32 3.01 -2.52
CA GLY A 20 8.14 4.43 -2.88
C GLY A 20 6.97 4.74 -3.81
N GLN A 21 6.07 3.77 -4.05
CA GLN A 21 4.84 4.00 -4.84
C GLN A 21 3.71 4.68 -4.04
N VAL A 22 3.79 4.63 -2.70
CA VAL A 22 2.78 5.19 -1.79
C VAL A 22 3.41 5.87 -0.60
N PHE A 23 2.66 6.81 -0.03
CA PHE A 23 3.15 7.68 1.05
C PHE A 23 2.22 7.74 2.28
N ARG A 24 1.03 7.15 2.22
CA ARG A 24 0.03 7.19 3.30
C ARG A 24 -0.03 5.91 4.14
N TRP A 25 1.03 5.12 4.09
CA TRP A 25 1.22 3.92 4.89
C TRP A 25 2.32 4.12 5.92
N GLU A 26 2.04 3.75 7.16
CA GLU A 26 2.97 3.77 8.28
C GLU A 26 3.15 2.37 8.85
N ARG A 27 4.38 2.06 9.28
CA ARG A 27 4.77 0.76 9.84
C ARG A 27 5.01 0.90 11.34
N ASN A 28 4.29 0.11 12.14
CA ASN A 28 4.38 0.07 13.59
C ASN A 28 4.65 -1.39 14.03
N GLY A 29 5.91 -1.71 14.30
CA GLY A 29 6.34 -3.11 14.48
C GLY A 29 6.15 -3.88 13.17
N ASP A 30 5.40 -4.98 13.23
CA ASP A 30 5.08 -5.82 12.05
C ASP A 30 3.77 -5.39 11.35
N TRP A 31 3.07 -4.39 11.87
CA TRP A 31 1.81 -3.92 11.33
C TRP A 31 2.01 -2.73 10.41
N TRP A 32 1.37 -2.79 9.25
CA TRP A 32 1.16 -1.66 8.37
C TRP A 32 -0.23 -1.08 8.59
N GLN A 33 -0.29 0.24 8.63
CA GLN A 33 -1.53 0.98 8.76
C GLN A 33 -1.58 2.11 7.74
N GLY A 34 -2.71 2.23 7.06
CA GLY A 34 -2.90 3.25 6.03
C GLY A 34 -4.36 3.46 5.71
N ILE A 35 -4.63 4.36 4.78
CA ILE A 35 -5.99 4.70 4.35
C ILE A 35 -6.10 4.35 2.87
N VAL A 36 -7.13 3.59 2.52
CA VAL A 36 -7.44 3.24 1.12
C VAL A 36 -8.89 3.60 0.86
N GLY A 37 -9.10 4.60 -0.01
CA GLY A 37 -10.41 5.21 -0.18
C GLY A 37 -10.93 5.75 1.16
N ASN A 38 -12.02 5.17 1.65
CA ASN A 38 -12.69 5.59 2.89
C ASN A 38 -12.42 4.65 4.07
N GLU A 39 -11.48 3.72 3.95
CA GLU A 39 -11.23 2.69 4.96
C GLU A 39 -9.84 2.83 5.57
N VAL A 40 -9.78 2.80 6.90
CA VAL A 40 -8.53 2.63 7.64
C VAL A 40 -8.19 1.15 7.64
N ILE A 41 -7.09 0.81 7.01
CA ILE A 41 -6.61 -0.55 6.86
C ILE A 41 -5.44 -0.77 7.80
N ARG A 42 -5.50 -1.86 8.57
CA ARG A 42 -4.42 -2.32 9.43
C ARG A 42 -4.17 -3.79 9.17
N ILE A 43 -2.99 -4.09 8.62
CA ILE A 43 -2.63 -5.41 8.10
C ILE A 43 -1.20 -5.78 8.44
N ARG A 44 -0.93 -7.08 8.55
CA ARG A 44 0.43 -7.63 8.57
C ARG A 44 0.50 -8.88 7.72
N GLN A 45 1.70 -9.26 7.31
CA GLN A 45 1.93 -10.48 6.55
C GLN A 45 2.64 -11.53 7.40
N GLU A 46 2.12 -12.75 7.39
CA GLU A 46 2.74 -13.94 7.99
C GLU A 46 2.83 -15.04 6.93
N GLY A 47 4.02 -15.22 6.36
CA GLY A 47 4.24 -16.14 5.24
C GLY A 47 3.32 -15.80 4.05
N ASP A 48 2.50 -16.77 3.64
CA ASP A 48 1.55 -16.65 2.53
C ASP A 48 0.15 -16.15 2.96
N LEU A 49 0.03 -15.58 4.16
CA LEU A 49 -1.22 -15.01 4.68
C LEU A 49 -1.06 -13.51 4.96
N LEU A 50 -2.10 -12.74 4.62
CA LEU A 50 -2.30 -11.39 5.15
C LEU A 50 -3.33 -11.46 6.27
N LEU A 51 -2.90 -11.04 7.46
CA LEU A 51 -3.76 -10.85 8.62
C LEU A 51 -4.30 -9.43 8.61
N ILE A 52 -5.61 -9.31 8.72
CA ILE A 52 -6.37 -8.07 8.64
C ILE A 52 -6.99 -7.81 9.99
N GLU A 53 -6.59 -6.70 10.61
CA GLU A 53 -7.18 -6.20 11.85
C GLU A 53 -8.29 -5.18 11.58
N SER A 54 -8.13 -4.36 10.53
CA SER A 54 -9.17 -3.44 10.06
C SER A 54 -9.19 -3.32 8.52
N GLY A 55 -10.37 -3.06 7.98
CA GLY A 55 -10.62 -2.93 6.54
C GLY A 55 -11.28 -4.17 5.92
N ARG A 56 -11.96 -3.98 4.79
CA ARG A 56 -12.63 -5.07 4.06
C ARG A 56 -11.64 -5.87 3.24
N LYS A 57 -11.84 -7.19 3.19
CA LYS A 57 -11.03 -8.13 2.40
C LYS A 57 -11.02 -7.77 0.93
N GLU A 58 -12.18 -7.37 0.40
CA GLU A 58 -12.39 -7.06 -1.00
C GLU A 58 -11.59 -5.81 -1.40
N THR A 59 -11.60 -4.78 -0.55
CA THR A 59 -10.79 -3.57 -0.71
C THR A 59 -9.30 -3.91 -0.75
N ILE A 60 -8.83 -4.70 0.21
CA ILE A 60 -7.42 -5.13 0.30
C ILE A 60 -7.01 -5.96 -0.92
N ARG A 61 -7.83 -6.95 -1.32
CA ARG A 61 -7.55 -7.80 -2.49
C ARG A 61 -7.46 -6.97 -3.77
N SER A 62 -8.37 -6.03 -3.97
CA SER A 62 -8.38 -5.14 -5.13
C SER A 62 -7.18 -4.16 -5.11
N TYR A 63 -6.91 -3.53 -3.97
CA TYR A 63 -5.85 -2.54 -3.83
C TYR A 63 -4.45 -3.11 -4.07
N PHE A 64 -4.15 -4.27 -3.48
CA PHE A 64 -2.86 -4.96 -3.71
C PHE A 64 -2.87 -5.83 -4.98
N GLN A 65 -3.96 -5.82 -5.75
CA GLN A 65 -4.12 -6.59 -6.98
C GLN A 65 -3.81 -8.08 -6.80
N LEU A 66 -4.31 -8.68 -5.71
CA LEU A 66 -4.05 -10.09 -5.34
C LEU A 66 -4.73 -11.09 -6.28
N ASP A 67 -5.64 -10.60 -7.13
CA ASP A 67 -6.30 -11.33 -8.21
C ASP A 67 -5.41 -11.55 -9.44
N LEU A 68 -4.33 -10.76 -9.61
CA LEU A 68 -3.43 -10.89 -10.75
C LEU A 68 -2.43 -12.05 -10.59
N ASP A 69 -2.23 -12.80 -11.68
CA ASP A 69 -1.15 -13.79 -11.80
C ASP A 69 0.21 -13.09 -11.99
N LEU A 70 0.83 -12.76 -10.85
CA LEU A 70 2.14 -12.11 -10.82
C LEU A 70 3.20 -12.93 -11.56
N ASP A 71 3.18 -14.26 -11.46
CA ASP A 71 4.22 -15.08 -12.11
C ASP A 71 4.09 -15.03 -13.64
N ARG A 72 2.87 -14.96 -14.19
CA ARG A 72 2.68 -14.74 -15.63
C ARG A 72 3.21 -13.38 -16.07
N ILE A 73 2.98 -12.32 -15.28
CA ILE A 73 3.49 -10.98 -15.58
C ILE A 73 5.03 -10.98 -15.53
N LEU A 74 5.62 -11.52 -14.47
CA LEU A 74 7.08 -11.58 -14.31
C LEU A 74 7.74 -12.38 -15.44
N ARG A 75 7.19 -13.53 -15.82
CA ARG A 75 7.68 -14.30 -16.99
C ARG A 75 7.64 -13.52 -18.30
N SER A 76 6.69 -12.60 -18.46
CA SER A 76 6.56 -11.82 -19.70
C SER A 76 7.67 -10.78 -19.87
N ILE A 77 8.21 -10.27 -18.75
CA ILE A 77 9.26 -9.24 -18.72
C ILE A 77 10.66 -9.80 -18.43
N ASP A 78 10.78 -11.06 -17.97
CA ASP A 78 12.06 -11.73 -17.73
C ASP A 78 12.78 -12.06 -19.05
N ARG A 79 13.38 -11.04 -19.66
CA ARG A 79 13.96 -11.09 -21.02
C ARG A 79 15.48 -10.90 -21.04
N ASP A 80 16.07 -10.49 -19.93
CA ASP A 80 17.50 -10.23 -19.83
C ASP A 80 18.01 -10.47 -18.38
N PRO A 81 19.34 -10.65 -18.20
CA PRO A 81 19.91 -10.96 -16.89
C PRO A 81 19.70 -9.88 -15.82
N VAL A 82 19.56 -8.60 -16.21
CA VAL A 82 19.33 -7.49 -15.28
C VAL A 82 17.92 -7.57 -14.72
N ILE A 83 16.92 -7.74 -15.59
CA ILE A 83 15.54 -7.93 -15.16
C ILE A 83 15.39 -9.24 -14.38
N HIS A 84 16.02 -10.33 -14.79
CA HIS A 84 16.02 -11.59 -14.03
C HIS A 84 16.54 -11.39 -12.59
N GLY A 85 17.64 -10.66 -12.44
CA GLY A 85 18.20 -10.29 -11.13
C GLY A 85 17.25 -9.44 -10.29
N ALA A 86 16.59 -8.46 -10.91
CA ALA A 86 15.60 -7.61 -10.24
C ALA A 86 14.37 -8.41 -9.78
N ILE A 87 13.84 -9.30 -10.63
CA ILE A 87 12.70 -10.18 -10.30
C ILE A 87 13.03 -11.04 -9.08
N ARG A 88 14.22 -11.65 -9.05
CA ARG A 88 14.66 -12.47 -7.91
C ARG A 88 14.75 -11.67 -6.62
N ARG A 89 15.28 -10.44 -6.67
CA ARG A 89 15.48 -9.60 -5.48
C ARG A 89 14.17 -8.98 -4.97
N CYS A 90 13.24 -8.67 -5.87
CA CYS A 90 12.00 -7.96 -5.56
C CYS A 90 10.77 -8.86 -5.70
N ARG A 91 10.92 -10.18 -5.54
CA ARG A 91 9.82 -11.14 -5.75
C ARG A 91 8.66 -10.84 -4.80
N GLY A 92 7.45 -10.78 -5.34
CA GLY A 92 6.23 -10.47 -4.59
C GLY A 92 5.90 -8.98 -4.48
N LEU A 93 6.77 -8.08 -4.97
CA LEU A 93 6.42 -6.67 -5.16
C LEU A 93 5.26 -6.57 -6.16
N ARG A 94 4.23 -5.80 -5.81
CA ARG A 94 3.11 -5.50 -6.70
C ARG A 94 2.95 -3.99 -6.87
N ILE A 95 2.46 -3.58 -8.04
CA ILE A 95 1.98 -2.22 -8.25
C ILE A 95 0.58 -2.15 -7.61
N ILE A 96 0.33 -1.13 -6.79
CA ILE A 96 -0.97 -0.97 -6.14
C ILE A 96 -1.99 -0.28 -7.06
N ARG A 97 -3.27 -0.51 -6.80
CA ARG A 97 -4.38 0.20 -7.45
C ARG A 97 -4.77 1.42 -6.61
N GLN A 98 -3.92 2.43 -6.60
CA GLN A 98 -4.18 3.69 -5.90
C GLN A 98 -5.32 4.47 -6.57
N ASP A 99 -6.02 5.28 -5.77
CA ASP A 99 -6.91 6.30 -6.33
C ASP A 99 -6.10 7.25 -7.26
N PRO A 100 -6.58 7.51 -8.50
CA PRO A 100 -5.84 8.32 -9.47
C PRO A 100 -5.59 9.76 -9.00
N TRP A 101 -6.54 10.36 -8.28
CA TRP A 101 -6.40 11.72 -7.78
C TRP A 101 -5.40 11.79 -6.63
N GLU A 102 -5.51 10.89 -5.65
CA GLU A 102 -4.52 10.77 -4.58
C GLU A 102 -3.12 10.54 -5.14
N CYS A 103 -2.97 9.67 -6.14
CA CYS A 103 -1.71 9.43 -6.82
C CYS A 103 -1.16 10.72 -7.45
N LEU A 104 -1.94 11.39 -8.28
CA LEU A 104 -1.53 12.62 -8.96
C LEU A 104 -1.06 13.70 -7.97
N ALA A 105 -1.90 14.03 -6.99
CA ALA A 105 -1.60 15.07 -6.01
C ALA A 105 -0.40 14.69 -5.12
N SER A 106 -0.25 13.41 -4.77
CA SER A 106 0.91 12.90 -4.04
C SER A 106 2.21 13.11 -4.81
N TYR A 107 2.22 12.83 -6.12
CA TYR A 107 3.41 12.99 -6.95
C TYR A 107 3.70 14.46 -7.31
N ILE A 108 2.69 15.34 -7.36
CA ILE A 108 2.92 16.78 -7.38
C ILE A 108 3.67 17.21 -6.12
N CYS A 109 3.23 16.76 -4.94
CA CYS A 109 3.91 17.03 -3.66
C CYS A 109 5.33 16.44 -3.58
N ALA A 110 5.59 15.38 -4.35
CA ALA A 110 6.87 14.67 -4.42
C ALA A 110 7.98 15.43 -5.13
N THR A 111 7.63 16.42 -5.95
CA THR A 111 8.60 17.21 -6.70
C THR A 111 9.62 17.87 -5.76
N TYR A 112 10.90 17.60 -6.00
CA TYR A 112 12.03 18.11 -5.21
C TYR A 112 11.89 17.88 -3.70
N ALA A 113 11.42 16.69 -3.31
CA ALA A 113 11.25 16.30 -1.91
C ALA A 113 11.84 14.91 -1.62
N ASN A 114 12.26 14.69 -0.38
CA ASN A 114 12.61 13.36 0.12
C ASN A 114 11.37 12.67 0.72
N ILE A 115 11.40 11.33 0.86
CA ILE A 115 10.25 10.54 1.34
C ILE A 115 9.63 11.12 2.63
N PRO A 116 10.40 11.48 3.69
CA PRO A 116 9.82 12.11 4.89
C PRO A 116 9.10 13.43 4.60
N GLY A 117 9.65 14.27 3.72
CA GLY A 117 9.04 15.53 3.29
C GLY A 117 7.73 15.31 2.52
N ILE A 118 7.69 14.30 1.64
CA ILE A 118 6.49 13.93 0.87
C ILE A 118 5.38 13.50 1.83
N LYS A 119 5.69 12.55 2.72
CA LYS A 119 4.76 12.06 3.76
C LYS A 119 4.21 13.21 4.59
N LYS A 120 5.08 14.14 5.03
CA LYS A 120 4.67 15.31 5.81
C LYS A 120 3.70 16.22 5.04
N LYS A 121 4.01 16.55 3.78
CA LYS A 121 3.14 17.40 2.94
C LYS A 121 1.76 16.75 2.74
N ILE A 122 1.74 15.47 2.39
CA ILE A 122 0.48 14.72 2.17
C ILE A 122 -0.34 14.62 3.44
N ARG A 123 0.31 14.39 4.60
CA ARG A 123 -0.36 14.37 5.90
C ARG A 123 -1.00 15.72 6.21
N LEU A 124 -0.26 16.82 6.07
CA LEU A 124 -0.80 18.18 6.31
C LEU A 124 -1.95 18.51 5.37
N LEU A 125 -1.83 18.13 4.09
CA LEU A 125 -2.89 18.31 3.09
C LEU A 125 -4.17 17.56 3.52
N SER A 126 -4.02 16.31 3.96
CA SER A 126 -5.15 15.49 4.44
C SER A 126 -5.75 16.06 5.73
N GLU A 127 -4.93 16.48 6.70
CA GLU A 127 -5.39 17.08 7.96
C GLU A 127 -6.11 18.42 7.76
N SER A 128 -5.69 19.21 6.76
CA SER A 128 -6.23 20.56 6.50
C SER A 128 -7.52 20.54 5.68
N PHE A 129 -7.65 19.60 4.74
CA PHE A 129 -8.72 19.62 3.73
C PHE A 129 -9.44 18.28 3.56
N GLY A 130 -9.00 17.23 4.24
CA GLY A 130 -9.63 15.92 4.21
C GLY A 130 -10.73 15.79 5.26
N GLU A 131 -11.73 14.97 4.95
CA GLU A 131 -12.79 14.65 5.92
C GLU A 131 -12.26 13.76 7.05
N LEU A 132 -12.78 13.99 8.25
CA LEU A 132 -12.44 13.22 9.45
C LEU A 132 -12.95 11.77 9.35
N LEU A 133 -12.10 10.83 9.75
CA LEU A 133 -12.41 9.41 9.90
C LEU A 133 -12.12 8.98 11.33
N GLU A 134 -13.16 8.80 12.12
CA GLU A 134 -13.04 8.25 13.48
C GLU A 134 -13.17 6.73 13.44
N THR A 135 -12.21 6.05 14.06
CA THR A 135 -12.19 4.59 14.18
C THR A 135 -11.79 4.19 15.59
N GLU A 136 -12.01 2.93 15.97
CA GLU A 136 -11.49 2.39 17.24
C GLU A 136 -9.96 2.52 17.35
N SER A 137 -9.26 2.58 16.21
CA SER A 137 -7.80 2.72 16.14
C SER A 137 -7.29 4.17 16.20
N GLY A 138 -8.20 5.14 16.29
CA GLY A 138 -7.89 6.57 16.37
C GLY A 138 -8.52 7.40 15.26
N THR A 139 -8.06 8.64 15.17
CA THR A 139 -8.55 9.67 14.24
C THR A 139 -7.65 9.76 13.01
N PHE A 140 -8.26 9.71 11.84
CA PHE A 140 -7.61 9.78 10.54
C PHE A 140 -8.29 10.83 9.66
N TYR A 141 -7.65 11.18 8.54
CA TYR A 141 -8.21 12.11 7.57
C TYR A 141 -8.19 11.48 6.17
N ARG A 142 -9.28 11.62 5.42
CA ARG A 142 -9.32 11.22 4.01
C ARG A 142 -8.33 12.04 3.18
N PHE A 143 -8.01 11.55 1.99
CA PHE A 143 -7.38 12.43 1.01
C PHE A 143 -8.43 13.44 0.54
N PRO A 144 -8.10 14.73 0.38
CA PRO A 144 -9.09 15.74 -0.06
C PRO A 144 -9.63 15.39 -1.45
N SER A 145 -10.90 15.66 -1.71
CA SER A 145 -11.59 15.44 -3.00
C SER A 145 -11.99 16.75 -3.67
#